data_AF-A0A917ZW62-F1
#
_entry.id   AF-A0A917ZW62-F1
#
_cell.length_a   1.000
_cell.length_b   1.000
_cell.length_c   1.000
_cell.angle_alpha   90.00
_cell.angle_beta   90.00
_cell.angle_gamma   90.00
#
_symmetry.space_group_name_H-M   'P 1'
#
loop_
_entity.id
_entity.type
_entity.pdbx_description
1 polymer ?
#
loop_
_entity_poly.entity_id
_entity_poly.type
_entity_poly.pdbx_seq_one_letter_code
_entity_poly.pdbx_strand_id
1 'polypeptide(L)'
;MTITSAMPTAKKRPTRTRTKRVSNRPAIKLSQLLPSHIDLREPVKAVLVCEDCGTWCPITGMQSRVQKLVPHHTGKADEVDANRCRGSNRRVEFDMTIPEWRQALADADKETSSRRPTTVLRKPKVAPAPAVSQIAAQKQTTAEEEPGDGRALWLLREMKWASTESAVRETDTRRAQRPTGDAPLDSLTVPLTTLRPKRPEH
;
A
#
# COMPACT_ATOMS: atom_id res chain seq x y z
N MET A 1 -20.12 44.78 18.02
CA MET A 1 -18.88 45.00 17.24
C MET A 1 -18.39 43.63 16.78
N THR A 2 -18.71 43.25 15.54
CA THR A 2 -18.27 41.99 14.93
C THR A 2 -16.85 42.18 14.45
N ILE A 3 -15.88 41.66 15.21
CA ILE A 3 -14.49 41.60 14.77
C ILE A 3 -14.44 40.46 13.75
N THR A 4 -14.52 40.78 12.46
CA THR A 4 -14.25 39.82 11.39
C THR A 4 -12.76 39.51 11.41
N SER A 5 -12.38 38.53 12.24
CA SER A 5 -10.99 38.07 12.32
C SER A 5 -10.67 37.35 11.02
N ALA A 6 -9.76 37.90 10.21
CA ALA A 6 -9.24 37.21 9.03
C ALA A 6 -8.72 35.83 9.45
N MET A 7 -9.10 34.79 8.69
CA MET A 7 -8.75 33.41 9.04
C MET A 7 -7.23 33.24 9.00
N PRO A 8 -6.62 32.63 10.02
CA PRO A 8 -5.17 32.51 10.10
C PRO A 8 -4.64 31.65 8.94
N THR A 9 -3.62 32.15 8.25
CA THR A 9 -2.91 31.40 7.21
C THR A 9 -1.71 30.66 7.77
N ALA A 10 -1.36 29.55 7.13
CA ALA A 10 -0.24 28.71 7.53
C ALA A 10 1.08 29.46 7.32
N LYS A 11 1.84 29.68 8.39
CA LYS A 11 3.16 30.30 8.27
C LYS A 11 4.19 29.27 7.81
N LYS A 12 5.14 29.71 6.98
CA LYS A 12 6.33 28.93 6.65
C LYS A 12 7.05 28.51 7.93
N ARG A 13 7.43 27.24 7.98
CA ARG A 13 8.06 26.65 9.15
C ARG A 13 9.49 27.16 9.30
N PRO A 14 9.89 27.61 10.50
CA PRO A 14 11.27 27.97 10.75
C PRO A 14 12.12 26.70 10.89
N THR A 15 13.36 26.75 10.42
CA THR A 15 14.31 25.64 10.61
C THR A 15 14.80 25.55 12.05
N ARG A 16 14.93 26.70 12.74
CA ARG A 16 15.37 26.78 14.14
C ARG A 16 14.56 27.84 14.88
N THR A 17 14.33 27.64 16.18
CA THR A 17 13.74 28.67 17.04
C THR A 17 14.65 28.98 18.23
N ARG A 18 14.74 30.26 18.62
CA ARG A 18 15.45 30.69 19.83
C ARG A 18 14.54 30.67 21.08
N THR A 19 13.24 30.47 20.90
CA THR A 19 12.29 30.50 22.02
C THR A 19 12.63 29.40 23.02
N LYS A 20 12.60 29.71 24.32
CA LYS A 20 12.75 28.69 25.38
C LYS A 20 11.44 27.96 25.68
N ARG A 21 10.29 28.48 25.22
CA ARG A 21 8.95 27.90 25.47
C ARG A 21 8.87 26.45 25.01
N VAL A 22 8.41 25.58 25.90
CA VAL A 22 8.17 24.16 25.65
C VAL A 22 6.68 23.89 25.85
N SER A 23 6.11 22.96 25.08
CA SER A 23 4.74 22.50 25.30
C SER A 23 4.65 21.67 26.58
N ASN A 24 3.53 21.76 27.30
CA ASN A 24 3.26 20.95 28.49
C ASN A 24 2.81 19.51 28.15
N ARG A 25 2.65 19.19 26.86
CA ARG A 25 2.31 17.85 26.38
C ARG A 25 3.45 16.86 26.68
N PRO A 26 3.14 15.56 26.80
CA PRO A 26 4.16 14.54 26.98
C PRO A 26 5.22 14.59 25.86
N ALA A 27 6.46 14.26 26.19
CA ALA A 27 7.54 14.20 25.21
C ALA A 27 7.24 13.13 24.15
N ILE A 28 7.67 13.37 22.91
CA ILE A 28 7.68 12.38 21.85
C ILE A 28 8.97 11.58 22.02
N LYS A 29 8.84 10.27 22.19
CA LYS A 29 9.96 9.34 22.17
C LYS A 29 10.24 8.92 20.74
N LEU A 30 11.50 8.88 20.33
CA LEU A 30 11.86 8.50 18.98
C LEU A 30 11.56 7.02 18.72
N SER A 31 11.77 6.15 19.71
CA SER A 31 11.46 4.71 19.59
C SER A 31 9.98 4.41 19.34
N GLN A 32 9.07 5.32 19.69
CA GLN A 32 7.62 5.16 19.52
C GLN A 32 7.15 5.54 18.11
N LEU A 33 7.96 6.26 17.34
CA LEU A 33 7.66 6.64 15.98
C LEU A 33 8.12 5.56 15.01
N LEU A 34 7.47 5.48 13.84
CA LEU A 34 7.98 4.65 12.75
C LEU A 34 9.38 5.15 12.35
N PRO A 35 10.35 4.25 12.07
CA PRO A 35 11.68 4.67 11.64
C PRO A 35 11.66 5.59 10.40
N SER A 36 10.69 5.39 9.50
CA SER A 36 10.45 6.21 8.30
C SER A 36 9.82 7.59 8.58
N HIS A 37 9.34 7.83 9.79
CA HIS A 37 8.79 9.12 10.25
C HIS A 37 9.84 9.97 10.99
N ILE A 38 11.09 9.54 10.99
CA ILE A 38 12.21 10.23 11.61
C ILE A 38 13.33 10.27 10.58
N ASP A 39 14.01 11.42 10.47
CA ASP A 39 15.26 11.51 9.72
C ASP A 39 16.34 12.06 10.65
N LEU A 40 17.27 11.16 11.02
CA LEU A 40 18.44 11.45 11.84
C LEU A 40 19.76 11.33 11.05
N ARG A 41 19.71 11.33 9.70
CA ARG A 41 20.93 11.23 8.87
C ARG A 41 21.90 12.36 9.15
N GLU A 42 21.36 13.58 9.26
CA GLU A 42 22.08 14.79 9.65
C GLU A 42 21.62 15.23 11.04
N PRO A 43 22.36 14.94 12.13
CA PRO A 43 21.90 15.19 13.49
C PRO A 43 21.56 16.65 13.77
N VAL A 44 22.29 17.59 13.16
CA VAL A 44 22.05 19.04 13.33
C VAL A 44 20.77 19.50 12.63
N LYS A 45 20.29 18.75 11.63
CA LYS A 45 19.08 19.03 10.85
C LYS A 45 18.02 17.93 11.05
N ALA A 46 18.02 17.27 12.20
CA ALA A 46 17.09 16.20 12.47
C ALA A 46 15.63 16.68 12.32
N VAL A 47 14.81 15.90 11.63
CA VAL A 47 13.39 16.17 11.41
C VAL A 47 12.59 14.93 11.80
N LEU A 48 11.36 15.13 12.27
CA LEU A 48 10.42 14.03 12.48
C LEU A 48 9.00 14.46 12.09
N VAL A 49 8.15 13.48 11.82
CA VAL A 49 6.72 13.70 11.55
C VAL A 49 5.99 13.98 12.86
N CYS A 50 5.31 15.13 12.96
CA CYS A 50 4.49 15.44 14.12
C CYS A 50 3.25 14.55 14.19
N GLU A 51 3.04 13.84 15.30
CA GLU A 51 1.88 12.96 15.53
C GLU A 51 0.53 13.68 15.41
N ASP A 52 0.46 14.96 15.79
CA ASP A 52 -0.81 15.69 15.83
C ASP A 52 -1.25 16.17 14.43
N CYS A 53 -0.33 16.34 13.47
CA CYS A 53 -0.67 16.92 12.15
C CYS A 53 -0.02 16.24 10.95
N GLY A 54 0.76 15.17 11.14
CA GLY A 54 1.34 14.36 10.05
C GLY A 54 2.40 15.06 9.22
N THR A 55 2.93 16.19 9.67
CA THR A 55 3.88 16.99 8.88
C THR A 55 5.31 16.88 9.40
N TRP A 56 6.26 16.90 8.48
CA TRP A 56 7.68 16.93 8.80
C TRP A 56 8.07 18.23 9.50
N CYS A 57 8.65 18.09 10.69
CA CYS A 57 8.98 19.17 11.59
C CYS A 57 10.45 19.09 12.00
N PRO A 58 11.24 20.16 11.80
CA PRO A 58 12.58 20.27 12.36
C PRO A 58 12.59 20.15 13.88
N ILE A 59 13.57 19.42 14.39
CA ILE A 59 13.93 19.37 15.80
C ILE A 59 14.95 20.47 16.05
N THR A 60 14.64 21.34 17.00
CA THR A 60 15.53 22.42 17.42
C THR A 60 16.18 22.08 18.76
N GLY A 61 17.27 22.77 19.09
CA GLY A 61 17.95 22.58 20.36
C GLY A 61 18.83 21.32 20.41
N MET A 62 19.31 20.81 19.27
CA MET A 62 20.20 19.64 19.21
C MET A 62 21.46 19.79 20.08
N GLN A 63 21.98 21.01 20.24
CA GLN A 63 23.12 21.34 21.11
C GLN A 63 22.70 21.80 22.52
N SER A 64 21.41 21.75 22.84
CA SER A 64 20.85 22.21 24.12
C SER A 64 20.37 21.04 24.96
N ARG A 65 20.10 21.26 26.25
CA ARG A 65 19.53 20.24 27.14
C ARG A 65 18.09 19.83 26.78
N VAL A 66 17.40 20.62 25.94
CA VAL A 66 16.01 20.40 25.59
C VAL A 66 15.84 20.46 24.07
N GLN A 67 15.61 19.29 23.49
CA GLN A 67 15.22 19.11 22.10
C GLN A 67 13.70 19.20 21.99
N LYS A 68 13.22 19.87 20.95
CA LYS A 68 11.79 20.05 20.71
C LYS A 68 11.48 20.37 19.25
N LEU A 69 10.24 20.12 18.86
CA LEU A 69 9.75 20.55 17.56
C LEU A 69 9.71 22.07 17.44
N VAL A 70 10.06 22.58 16.27
CA VAL A 70 9.83 24.00 15.95
C VAL A 70 8.32 24.34 15.97
N PRO A 71 7.96 25.60 16.23
CA PRO A 71 6.61 26.08 16.01
C PRO A 71 6.16 25.82 14.57
N HIS A 72 4.99 25.22 14.40
CA HIS A 72 4.41 24.95 13.08
C HIS A 72 2.89 25.01 13.11
N HIS A 73 2.28 25.26 11.95
CA HIS A 73 0.83 25.22 11.76
C HIS A 73 0.40 23.85 11.21
N THR A 74 -0.89 23.53 11.34
CA THR A 74 -1.51 22.42 10.61
C THR A 74 -1.55 22.75 9.12
N GLY A 75 -1.29 21.77 8.25
CA GLY A 75 -1.31 21.98 6.80
C GLY A 75 0.00 22.50 6.20
N LYS A 76 -0.07 22.82 4.90
CA LYS A 76 1.04 23.37 4.11
C LYS A 76 1.13 24.89 4.31
N ALA A 77 2.30 25.48 4.05
CA ALA A 77 2.43 26.93 4.10
C ALA A 77 1.44 27.62 3.16
N ASP A 78 0.97 28.80 3.55
CA ASP A 78 0.03 29.66 2.82
C ASP A 78 -1.41 29.10 2.69
N GLU A 79 -1.67 27.92 3.24
CA GLU A 79 -3.02 27.36 3.35
C GLU A 79 -3.89 28.18 4.33
N VAL A 80 -5.13 28.47 3.93
CA VAL A 80 -6.14 29.16 4.74
C VAL A 80 -6.68 28.23 5.83
N ASP A 81 -7.23 28.77 6.91
CA ASP A 81 -7.71 28.00 8.09
C ASP A 81 -6.67 27.19 8.85
N ALA A 82 -5.40 27.51 8.65
CA ALA A 82 -4.31 26.81 9.30
C ALA A 82 -4.05 27.37 10.70
N ASN A 83 -4.50 26.59 11.69
CA ASN A 83 -4.24 26.86 13.08
C ASN A 83 -2.83 26.43 13.49
N ARG A 84 -2.32 27.05 14.57
CA ARG A 84 -1.07 26.57 15.18
C ARG A 84 -1.26 25.15 15.70
N CYS A 85 -0.38 24.25 15.27
CA CYS A 85 -0.47 22.85 15.67
C CYS A 85 -0.24 22.70 17.18
N ARG A 86 -1.05 21.85 17.83
CA ARG A 86 -0.93 21.51 19.26
C ARG A 86 0.40 20.82 19.59
N GLY A 87 1.01 20.17 18.61
CA GLY A 87 2.34 19.56 18.68
C GLY A 87 3.51 20.55 18.54
N SER A 88 3.25 21.85 18.30
CA SER A 88 4.27 22.89 18.30
C SER A 88 5.06 22.92 19.62
N ASN A 89 6.38 23.09 19.56
CA ASN A 89 7.25 23.15 20.74
C ASN A 89 7.18 21.90 21.65
N ARG A 90 6.64 20.77 21.17
CA ARG A 90 6.60 19.52 21.92
C ARG A 90 8.01 18.96 22.10
N ARG A 91 8.33 18.51 23.31
CA ARG A 91 9.65 17.94 23.64
C ARG A 91 9.87 16.68 22.82
N VAL A 92 11.11 16.47 22.43
CA VAL A 92 11.55 15.23 21.79
C VAL A 92 12.58 14.60 22.71
N GLU A 93 12.36 13.35 23.07
CA GLU A 93 13.26 12.52 23.86
C GLU A 93 14.01 11.58 22.92
N PHE A 94 15.33 11.70 22.92
CA PHE A 94 16.22 10.83 22.16
C PHE A 94 16.52 9.58 22.98
N ASP A 95 15.53 8.69 23.04
CA ASP A 95 15.59 7.41 23.76
C ASP A 95 16.21 6.27 22.94
N MET A 96 16.55 6.54 21.68
CA MET A 96 17.30 5.63 20.81
C MET A 96 18.51 6.34 20.22
N THR A 97 19.56 5.58 19.93
CA THR A 97 20.77 6.12 19.29
C THR A 97 20.62 6.21 17.77
N ILE A 98 21.44 7.04 17.11
CA ILE A 98 21.44 7.13 15.64
C ILE A 98 21.76 5.78 14.97
N PRO A 99 22.74 4.99 15.45
CA PRO A 99 22.97 3.64 14.93
C PRO A 99 21.75 2.72 15.08
N GLU A 100 21.08 2.73 16.23
CA GLU A 100 19.84 1.97 16.44
C GLU A 100 18.73 2.38 15.47
N TRP A 101 18.55 3.68 15.24
CA TRP A 101 17.58 4.17 14.27
C TRP A 101 17.92 3.74 12.84
N ARG A 102 19.20 3.78 12.44
CA ARG A 102 19.63 3.30 11.12
C ARG A 102 19.35 1.81 10.96
N GLN A 103 19.59 1.03 12.01
CA GLN A 103 19.29 -0.40 12.02
C GLN A 103 17.78 -0.65 11.88
N ALA A 104 16.96 0.03 12.69
CA ALA A 104 15.51 -0.07 12.63
C ALA A 104 14.93 0.32 11.25
N LEU A 105 15.52 1.34 10.60
CA LEU A 105 15.16 1.73 9.23
C LEU A 105 15.51 0.62 8.22
N ALA A 106 16.72 0.05 8.31
CA ALA A 106 17.14 -1.03 7.42
C ALA A 106 16.28 -2.30 7.59
N ASP A 107 15.90 -2.62 8.82
CA ASP A 107 15.03 -3.77 9.12
C ASP A 107 13.62 -3.56 8.56
N ALA A 108 13.07 -2.35 8.64
CA ALA A 108 11.79 -2.00 8.05
C ALA A 108 11.80 -2.10 6.51
N ASP A 109 12.90 -1.68 5.87
CA ASP A 109 13.08 -1.80 4.42
C ASP A 109 13.23 -3.28 3.99
N LYS A 110 13.96 -4.08 4.78
CA LYS A 110 14.10 -5.53 4.54
C LYS A 110 12.77 -6.27 4.60
N GLU A 111 11.93 -5.95 5.59
CA GLU A 111 10.59 -6.54 5.71
C GLU A 111 9.67 -6.14 4.54
N THR A 112 9.85 -4.93 4.00
CA THR A 112 9.07 -4.50 2.83
C THR A 112 9.56 -5.19 1.55
N SER A 113 10.88 -5.34 1.38
CA SER A 113 11.49 -5.98 0.21
C SER A 113 11.35 -7.51 0.18
N SER A 114 11.12 -8.15 1.33
CA SER A 114 10.83 -9.59 1.41
C SER A 114 9.49 -9.97 0.75
N ARG A 115 8.59 -8.99 0.54
CA ARG A 115 7.36 -9.19 -0.21
C ARG A 115 7.70 -9.50 -1.67
N ARG A 116 7.43 -10.73 -2.08
CA ARG A 116 7.67 -11.20 -3.46
C ARG A 116 6.97 -10.24 -4.44
N PRO A 117 7.70 -9.55 -5.32
CA PRO A 117 7.07 -8.68 -6.30
C PRO A 117 6.17 -9.54 -7.19
N THR A 118 4.88 -9.22 -7.23
CA THR A 118 3.96 -9.82 -8.19
C THR A 118 4.27 -9.20 -9.55
N THR A 119 4.85 -9.97 -10.46
CA THR A 119 5.00 -9.56 -11.85
C THR A 119 3.61 -9.25 -12.40
N VAL A 120 3.35 -7.97 -12.69
CA VAL A 120 2.11 -7.56 -13.36
C VAL A 120 2.18 -8.07 -14.80
N LEU A 121 1.63 -9.25 -15.04
CA LEU A 121 1.36 -9.74 -16.38
C LEU A 121 0.33 -8.81 -17.02
N ARG A 122 0.77 -8.02 -18.03
CA ARG A 122 -0.17 -7.22 -18.80
C ARG A 122 -1.16 -8.16 -19.47
N LYS A 123 -2.46 -7.84 -19.34
CA LYS A 123 -3.51 -8.57 -20.04
C LYS A 123 -3.17 -8.52 -21.55
N PRO A 124 -3.09 -9.67 -22.25
CA PRO A 124 -2.86 -9.67 -23.68
C PRO A 124 -3.87 -8.74 -24.35
N LYS A 125 -3.40 -7.82 -25.20
CA LYS A 125 -4.31 -7.05 -26.04
C LYS A 125 -4.98 -8.04 -26.98
N VAL A 126 -6.22 -8.40 -26.67
CA VAL A 126 -7.06 -9.19 -27.57
C VAL A 126 -7.24 -8.35 -28.83
N ALA A 127 -6.95 -8.93 -29.99
CA ALA A 127 -7.26 -8.27 -31.26
C ALA A 127 -8.76 -7.89 -31.26
N PRO A 128 -9.12 -6.71 -31.79
CA PRO A 128 -10.52 -6.34 -31.91
C PRO A 128 -11.27 -7.46 -32.65
N ALA A 129 -12.42 -7.86 -32.12
CA ALA A 129 -13.23 -8.88 -32.77
C ALA A 129 -13.54 -8.44 -34.21
N PRO A 130 -13.45 -9.34 -35.20
CA PRO A 130 -13.78 -9.02 -36.58
C PRO A 130 -15.22 -8.50 -36.67
N ALA A 131 -15.47 -7.61 -37.63
CA ALA A 131 -16.80 -7.08 -37.85
C ALA A 131 -17.77 -8.23 -38.18
N VAL A 132 -19.05 -8.10 -37.78
CA VAL A 132 -20.07 -9.15 -38.00
C VAL A 132 -20.16 -9.55 -39.48
N SER A 133 -19.94 -8.60 -40.40
CA SER A 133 -19.85 -8.84 -41.84
C SER A 133 -18.66 -9.71 -42.26
N GLN A 134 -17.51 -9.58 -41.60
CA GLN A 134 -16.31 -10.38 -41.87
C GLN A 134 -16.44 -11.79 -41.29
N ILE A 135 -17.14 -11.96 -40.17
CA ILE A 135 -17.45 -13.28 -39.59
C ILE A 135 -18.38 -14.06 -40.52
N ALA A 136 -19.40 -13.41 -41.10
CA ALA A 136 -20.29 -14.03 -42.06
C ALA A 136 -19.55 -14.46 -43.35
N ALA A 137 -18.66 -13.59 -43.86
CA ALA A 137 -17.84 -13.90 -45.02
C ALA A 137 -16.85 -15.05 -44.75
N GLN A 138 -16.21 -15.10 -43.57
CA GLN A 138 -15.34 -16.22 -43.18
C GLN A 138 -16.12 -17.54 -43.06
N LYS A 139 -17.38 -17.48 -42.61
CA LYS A 139 -18.27 -18.65 -42.55
C LYS A 139 -18.69 -19.15 -43.93
N GLN A 140 -18.70 -18.27 -44.93
CA GLN A 140 -18.96 -18.62 -46.33
C GLN A 140 -17.70 -19.20 -46.99
N THR A 141 -16.52 -18.61 -46.78
CA THR A 141 -15.28 -19.15 -47.35
C THR A 141 -14.86 -20.49 -46.73
N THR A 142 -15.19 -20.74 -45.45
CA THR A 142 -14.96 -22.05 -44.81
C THR A 142 -16.02 -23.09 -45.14
N ALA A 143 -17.14 -22.69 -45.78
CA ALA A 143 -18.12 -23.62 -46.33
C ALA A 143 -17.78 -24.05 -47.77
N GLU A 144 -16.80 -23.39 -48.40
CA GLU A 144 -16.33 -23.69 -49.76
C GLU A 144 -15.05 -24.54 -49.79
N GLU A 145 -14.33 -24.69 -48.67
CA GLU A 145 -13.44 -25.83 -48.45
C GLU A 145 -14.29 -26.99 -47.90
N GLU A 146 -14.28 -28.12 -48.64
CA GLU A 146 -14.80 -29.45 -48.29
C GLU A 146 -15.25 -29.65 -46.83
N PRO A 147 -16.42 -30.28 -46.56
CA PRO A 147 -16.87 -30.58 -45.21
C PRO A 147 -15.93 -31.61 -44.54
N GLY A 148 -14.81 -31.11 -44.03
CA GLY A 148 -13.82 -31.87 -43.29
C GLY A 148 -14.46 -32.43 -42.03
N ASP A 149 -14.63 -33.74 -42.04
CA ASP A 149 -15.21 -34.58 -41.01
C ASP A 149 -14.91 -34.05 -39.59
N GLY A 150 -15.88 -33.42 -38.94
CA GLY A 150 -15.76 -32.92 -37.55
C GLY A 150 -15.41 -34.04 -36.55
N ARG A 151 -15.55 -35.30 -36.99
CA ARG A 151 -15.05 -36.51 -36.33
C ARG A 151 -13.54 -36.49 -36.14
N ALA A 152 -12.77 -36.01 -37.12
CA ALA A 152 -11.30 -35.96 -37.03
C ALA A 152 -10.84 -35.00 -35.92
N LEU A 153 -11.50 -33.84 -35.76
CA LEU A 153 -11.17 -32.87 -34.72
C LEU A 153 -11.58 -33.35 -33.31
N TRP A 154 -12.70 -34.07 -33.19
CA TRP A 154 -13.11 -34.69 -31.93
C TRP A 154 -12.12 -35.79 -31.49
N LEU A 155 -11.70 -36.67 -32.41
CA LEU A 155 -10.70 -37.70 -32.14
C LEU A 155 -9.36 -37.11 -31.69
N LEU A 156 -8.88 -36.05 -32.36
CA LEU A 156 -7.64 -35.37 -31.97
C LEU A 156 -7.73 -34.78 -30.56
N ARG A 157 -8.91 -34.28 -30.16
CA ARG A 157 -9.15 -33.76 -28.81
C ARG A 157 -9.20 -34.87 -27.77
N GLU A 158 -9.81 -36.00 -28.09
CA GLU A 158 -9.88 -37.18 -27.22
C GLU A 158 -8.49 -37.78 -26.99
N MET A 159 -7.68 -37.94 -28.06
CA MET A 159 -6.29 -38.38 -27.95
C MET A 159 -5.42 -37.42 -27.13
N LYS A 160 -5.66 -36.10 -27.26
CA LYS A 160 -4.95 -35.08 -26.47
C LYS A 160 -5.34 -35.10 -24.99
N TRP A 161 -6.60 -35.43 -24.66
CA TRP A 161 -7.02 -35.64 -23.28
C TRP A 161 -6.45 -36.94 -22.71
N ALA A 162 -6.51 -38.04 -23.46
CA ALA A 162 -5.94 -39.32 -23.05
C ALA A 162 -4.43 -39.21 -22.75
N SER A 163 -3.69 -38.41 -23.51
CA SER A 163 -2.25 -38.19 -23.27
C SER A 163 -1.95 -37.31 -22.05
N THR A 164 -2.89 -36.48 -21.60
CA THR A 164 -2.71 -35.55 -20.46
C THR A 164 -3.38 -36.01 -19.17
N GLU A 165 -4.32 -36.96 -19.25
CA GLU A 165 -5.11 -37.45 -18.12
C GLU A 165 -4.25 -38.00 -16.97
N SER A 166 -3.21 -38.78 -17.28
CA SER A 166 -2.32 -39.36 -16.28
C SER A 166 -1.55 -38.28 -15.49
N ALA A 167 -1.02 -37.27 -16.19
CA ALA A 167 -0.30 -36.15 -15.58
C ALA A 167 -1.23 -35.26 -14.73
N VAL A 168 -2.47 -35.07 -15.18
CA VAL A 168 -3.51 -34.39 -14.39
C VAL A 168 -3.82 -35.18 -13.13
N ARG A 169 -4.06 -36.48 -13.25
CA ARG A 169 -4.37 -37.37 -12.12
C ARG A 169 -3.23 -37.44 -11.10
N GLU A 170 -1.98 -37.52 -11.56
CA GLU A 170 -0.80 -37.48 -10.68
C GLU A 170 -0.71 -36.15 -9.93
N THR A 171 -0.96 -35.04 -10.63
CA THR A 171 -0.96 -33.70 -10.03
C THR A 171 -2.07 -33.53 -9.01
N ASP A 172 -3.27 -34.04 -9.28
CA ASP A 172 -4.37 -34.04 -8.32
C ASP A 172 -4.08 -34.94 -7.11
N THR A 173 -3.44 -36.08 -7.32
CA THR A 173 -3.01 -36.97 -6.24
C THR A 173 -1.99 -36.29 -5.33
N ARG A 174 -1.00 -35.59 -5.90
CA ARG A 174 -0.04 -34.77 -5.14
C ARG A 174 -0.71 -33.63 -4.37
N ARG A 175 -1.71 -32.98 -4.98
CA ARG A 175 -2.47 -31.90 -4.33
C ARG A 175 -3.33 -32.42 -3.16
N ALA A 176 -3.85 -33.64 -3.28
CA ALA A 176 -4.63 -34.29 -2.23
C ALA A 176 -3.76 -34.72 -1.04
N GLN A 177 -2.46 -34.96 -1.26
CA GLN A 177 -1.51 -35.18 -0.17
C GLN A 177 -1.24 -33.86 0.55
N ARG A 178 -1.98 -33.64 1.64
CA ARG A 178 -1.64 -32.58 2.60
C ARG A 178 -0.27 -32.93 3.21
N PRO A 179 0.70 -32.01 3.23
CA PRO A 179 1.94 -32.23 3.97
C PRO A 179 1.62 -32.45 5.45
N THR A 180 2.28 -33.43 6.07
CA THR A 180 2.18 -33.67 7.51
C THR A 180 2.79 -32.50 8.26
N GLY A 181 1.94 -31.64 8.84
CA GLY A 181 2.30 -30.40 9.54
C GLY A 181 1.14 -29.39 9.52
N ASP A 182 1.20 -28.36 10.37
CA ASP A 182 0.11 -27.41 10.66
C ASP A 182 -0.58 -26.86 9.40
N ALA A 183 -1.70 -27.48 9.03
CA ALA A 183 -2.74 -26.75 8.33
C ALA A 183 -3.22 -25.66 9.31
N PRO A 184 -3.31 -24.38 8.90
CA PRO A 184 -3.86 -23.35 9.77
C PRO A 184 -5.25 -23.82 10.25
N LEU A 185 -5.37 -24.03 11.57
CA LEU A 185 -6.61 -24.48 12.22
C LEU A 185 -7.74 -23.45 12.07
N ASP A 186 -7.39 -22.21 11.74
CA ASP A 186 -8.32 -21.11 11.58
C ASP A 186 -8.57 -20.82 10.10
N SER A 187 -9.39 -21.64 9.44
CA SER A 187 -10.16 -21.13 8.31
C SER A 187 -11.28 -20.27 8.88
N LEU A 188 -11.30 -18.98 8.54
CA LEU A 188 -12.43 -18.11 8.83
C LEU A 188 -13.72 -18.80 8.36
N THR A 189 -14.73 -18.86 9.23
CA THR A 189 -16.03 -19.46 8.91
C THR A 189 -16.62 -18.73 7.71
N VAL A 190 -16.56 -19.35 6.54
CA VAL A 190 -17.17 -18.80 5.34
C VAL A 190 -18.68 -19.05 5.45
N PRO A 191 -19.53 -18.02 5.32
CA PRO A 191 -20.97 -18.22 5.33
C PRO A 191 -21.38 -19.19 4.22
N LEU A 192 -21.98 -20.32 4.61
CA LEU A 192 -22.52 -21.33 3.69
C LEU A 192 -23.76 -20.83 2.93
N THR A 193 -24.36 -19.74 3.42
CA THR A 193 -25.49 -19.07 2.79
C THR A 193 -24.98 -18.17 1.66
N THR A 194 -25.21 -18.62 0.43
CA THR A 194 -25.06 -17.76 -0.75
C THR A 194 -26.10 -16.65 -0.69
N LEU A 195 -25.65 -15.41 -0.48
CA LEU A 195 -26.51 -14.22 -0.59
C LEU A 195 -26.96 -14.09 -2.04
N ARG A 196 -28.21 -14.51 -2.33
CA ARG A 196 -28.84 -14.26 -3.63
C ARG A 196 -29.43 -12.86 -3.61
N PRO A 197 -28.99 -11.93 -4.48
CA PRO A 197 -29.64 -10.63 -4.59
C PRO A 197 -31.09 -10.84 -5.02
N LYS A 198 -32.04 -10.30 -4.25
CA LYS A 198 -33.44 -10.22 -4.69
C LYS A 198 -33.51 -9.30 -5.90
N ARG A 199 -34.07 -9.81 -7.00
CA ARG A 199 -34.39 -9.03 -8.18
C ARG A 199 -35.41 -7.96 -7.78
N PRO A 200 -35.18 -6.66 -8.03
CA PRO A 200 -36.20 -5.65 -7.81
C PRO A 200 -37.39 -5.94 -8.73
N GLU A 201 -38.59 -5.95 -8.15
CA GLU A 201 -39.83 -6.01 -8.92
C GLU A 201 -40.04 -4.64 -9.58
N HIS A 202 -40.29 -4.67 -10.89
CA HIS A 202 -40.60 -3.51 -11.72
C HIS A 202 -42.11 -3.29 -11.77
#